data_AF-A0A2G6N1R1-F1
#
_entry.id   AF-A0A2G6N1R1-F1
#
_cell.length_a   1.000
_cell.length_b   1.000
_cell.length_c   1.000
_cell.angle_alpha   90.00
_cell.angle_beta   90.00
_cell.angle_gamma   90.00
#
_symmetry.space_group_name_H-M   'P 1'
#
loop_
_entity.id
_entity.type
_entity.pdbx_description
1 polymer ?
#
loop_
_entity_poly.entity_id
_entity_poly.type
_entity_poly.pdbx_seq_one_letter_code
_entity_poly.pdbx_strand_id
1 'polypeptide(L)'
;MFSTSSILYALAGCAVVYLFQQRRRQLSRIKPDDLPELNDQDYQQLILLLKMAYERTLYMGVLFFPLAWSARESGSNASQLFFLILITLLFISNVIPRHKVMKLLEQNQLTTQEMRKRGIVL
;
A
#
# COMPACT_ATOMS: atom_id res chain seq x y z
N MET A 1 -19.69 0.18 24.29
CA MET A 1 -18.53 1.08 24.42
C MET A 1 -17.53 0.80 23.28
N PHE A 2 -16.49 1.62 23.10
CA PHE A 2 -15.37 1.24 22.21
C PHE A 2 -14.41 0.36 23.00
N SER A 3 -14.13 -0.83 22.48
CA SER A 3 -13.12 -1.71 23.05
C SER A 3 -11.71 -1.21 22.69
N THR A 4 -10.70 -1.64 23.43
CA THR A 4 -9.28 -1.38 23.09
C THR A 4 -8.97 -1.85 21.66
N SER A 5 -9.46 -3.03 21.26
CA SER A 5 -9.28 -3.56 19.90
C SER A 5 -9.89 -2.65 18.83
N SER A 6 -11.07 -2.10 19.09
CA SER A 6 -11.72 -1.13 18.19
C SER A 6 -10.85 0.10 17.95
N ILE A 7 -10.28 0.66 19.02
CA ILE A 7 -9.38 1.82 18.95
C ILE A 7 -8.10 1.47 18.18
N LEU A 8 -7.49 0.32 18.49
CA LEU A 8 -6.27 -0.14 17.82
C LEU A 8 -6.48 -0.34 16.32
N TYR A 9 -7.60 -0.94 15.91
CA TYR A 9 -7.93 -1.10 14.49
C TYR A 9 -8.13 0.25 13.80
N ALA A 10 -8.81 1.21 14.43
CA ALA A 10 -8.98 2.54 13.85
C ALA A 10 -7.62 3.26 13.68
N LEU A 11 -6.74 3.17 14.67
CA LEU A 11 -5.39 3.74 14.60
C LEU A 11 -4.54 3.07 13.50
N ALA A 12 -4.64 1.75 13.34
CA ALA A 12 -3.98 1.03 12.25
C ALA A 12 -4.49 1.51 10.89
N GLY A 13 -5.81 1.68 10.72
CA GLY A 13 -6.40 2.25 9.52
C GLY A 13 -5.86 3.64 9.21
N CYS A 14 -5.84 4.54 10.20
CA CYS A 14 -5.26 5.88 10.07
C CYS A 14 -3.78 5.84 9.64
N ALA A 15 -2.97 4.98 10.26
CA ALA A 15 -1.56 4.83 9.93
C ALA A 15 -1.35 4.36 8.48
N VAL A 16 -2.13 3.37 8.03
CA VAL A 16 -2.05 2.84 6.66
C VAL A 16 -2.53 3.87 5.63
N VAL A 17 -3.60 4.61 5.92
CA VAL A 17 -4.09 5.70 5.06
C VAL A 17 -3.07 6.84 4.97
N TYR A 18 -2.44 7.19 6.10
CA TYR A 18 -1.37 8.19 6.12
C TYR A 18 -0.18 7.75 5.25
N LEU A 19 0.25 6.49 5.38
CA LEU A 19 1.31 5.92 4.53
C LEU A 19 0.94 5.99 3.05
N PHE A 20 -0.30 5.68 2.69
CA PHE A 20 -0.79 5.86 1.32
C PHE A 20 -0.67 7.31 0.84
N GLN A 21 -1.13 8.29 1.64
CA GLN A 21 -1.05 9.69 1.26
C GLN A 21 0.40 10.15 1.06
N GLN A 22 1.30 9.75 1.95
CA GLN A 22 2.73 10.03 1.85
C GLN A 22 3.32 9.44 0.56
N ARG A 23 3.05 8.17 0.28
CA ARG A 23 3.53 7.45 -0.93
C ARG A 23 2.99 8.05 -2.22
N ARG A 24 1.70 8.42 -2.24
CA ARG A 24 1.08 9.08 -3.39
C ARG A 24 1.72 10.44 -3.70
N ARG A 25 2.03 11.23 -2.67
CA ARG A 25 2.75 12.50 -2.82
C ARG A 25 4.18 12.32 -3.33
N GLN A 26 4.86 11.26 -2.90
CA GLN A 26 6.19 10.90 -3.42
C GLN A 26 6.09 10.54 -4.91
N LEU A 27 5.13 9.68 -5.28
CA LEU A 27 4.94 9.24 -6.67
C LEU A 27 4.63 10.40 -7.63
N SER A 28 3.83 11.38 -7.21
CA SER A 28 3.51 12.56 -8.04
C SER A 28 4.71 13.47 -8.32
N ARG A 29 5.82 13.31 -7.59
CA ARG A 29 7.03 14.13 -7.77
C ARG A 29 8.05 13.49 -8.69
N ILE A 30 7.91 12.19 -8.97
CA ILE A 30 8.81 11.46 -9.86
C ILE A 30 8.52 11.90 -11.29
N LYS A 31 9.56 12.33 -11.99
CA LYS A 31 9.55 12.65 -13.41
C LYS A 31 10.30 11.58 -14.21
N PRO A 32 10.05 11.46 -15.53
CA PRO A 32 10.84 10.58 -16.38
C PRO A 32 12.35 10.86 -16.27
N ASP A 33 12.73 12.13 -16.22
CA ASP A 33 14.13 12.57 -16.11
C ASP A 33 14.83 12.12 -14.80
N ASP A 34 14.07 11.78 -13.76
CA ASP A 34 14.64 11.24 -12.50
C ASP A 34 15.06 9.77 -12.63
N LEU A 35 14.62 9.09 -13.70
CA LEU A 35 14.85 7.68 -13.99
C LEU A 35 15.31 7.50 -15.45
N PRO A 36 16.45 8.09 -15.86
CA PRO A 36 16.93 8.03 -17.24
C PRO A 36 17.28 6.61 -17.71
N GLU A 37 17.43 5.66 -16.79
CA GLU A 37 17.66 4.24 -17.09
C GLU A 37 16.40 3.54 -17.62
N LEU A 38 15.21 4.11 -17.39
CA LEU A 38 13.95 3.58 -17.89
C LEU A 38 13.60 4.25 -19.22
N ASN A 39 13.25 3.44 -20.21
CA ASN A 39 12.54 3.96 -21.38
C ASN A 39 11.12 4.40 -20.98
N ASP A 40 10.44 5.12 -21.89
CA ASP A 40 9.09 5.63 -21.63
C ASP A 40 8.08 4.53 -21.25
N GLN A 41 8.19 3.34 -21.85
CA GLN A 41 7.27 2.23 -21.59
C GLN A 41 7.48 1.66 -20.18
N ASP A 42 8.73 1.41 -19.80
CA ASP A 42 9.10 0.89 -18.49
C ASP A 42 8.83 1.91 -17.38
N TYR A 43 9.02 3.20 -17.66
CA TYR A 43 8.62 4.27 -16.75
C TYR A 43 7.10 4.26 -16.51
N GLN A 44 6.28 4.24 -17.57
CA GLN A 44 4.83 4.19 -17.43
C GLN A 44 4.38 2.92 -16.69
N GLN A 45 5.02 1.78 -16.97
CA GLN A 45 4.75 0.53 -16.29
C GLN A 45 5.12 0.58 -14.81
N LEU A 46 6.27 1.16 -14.46
CA LEU A 46 6.68 1.37 -13.07
C LEU A 46 5.66 2.23 -12.31
N ILE A 47 5.27 3.37 -12.88
CA ILE A 47 4.30 4.28 -12.27
C ILE A 47 2.95 3.57 -12.09
N LEU A 48 2.49 2.81 -13.08
CA LEU A 48 1.25 2.04 -12.99
C LEU A 48 1.30 0.99 -11.87
N LEU A 49 2.38 0.22 -11.79
CA LEU A 49 2.57 -0.80 -10.76
C LEU A 49 2.61 -0.18 -9.35
N LEU A 50 3.30 0.96 -9.19
CA LEU A 50 3.34 1.71 -7.93
C LEU A 50 1.96 2.25 -7.54
N LYS A 51 1.22 2.84 -8.49
CA LYS A 51 -0.18 3.29 -8.24
C LYS A 51 -1.06 2.14 -7.77
N MET A 52 -1.03 1.00 -8.47
CA MET A 52 -1.81 -0.18 -8.08
C MET A 52 -1.43 -0.68 -6.68
N ALA A 53 -0.13 -0.72 -6.35
CA ALA A 53 0.33 -1.14 -5.04
C ALA A 53 -0.16 -0.19 -3.93
N TYR A 54 -0.13 1.12 -4.18
CA TYR A 54 -0.56 2.14 -3.23
C TYR A 54 -2.09 2.16 -3.06
N GLU A 55 -2.87 1.99 -4.13
CA GLU A 55 -4.32 1.85 -4.04
C GLU A 55 -4.73 0.62 -3.23
N ARG A 56 -4.04 -0.52 -3.39
CA ARG A 56 -4.27 -1.70 -2.54
C ARG A 56 -3.95 -1.44 -1.07
N THR A 57 -2.91 -0.66 -0.77
CA THR A 57 -2.62 -0.19 0.59
C THR A 57 -3.75 0.70 1.12
N LEU A 58 -4.31 1.60 0.30
CA LEU A 58 -5.47 2.41 0.70
C LEU A 58 -6.69 1.52 1.03
N TYR A 59 -7.03 0.58 0.15
CA TYR A 59 -8.16 -0.33 0.39
C TYR A 59 -8.00 -1.09 1.71
N MET A 60 -6.80 -1.59 1.98
CA MET A 60 -6.49 -2.24 3.24
C MET A 60 -6.67 -1.30 4.44
N GLY A 61 -6.15 -0.07 4.36
CA GLY A 61 -6.32 0.95 5.39
C GLY A 61 -7.78 1.33 5.65
N VAL A 62 -8.59 1.40 4.59
CA VAL A 62 -10.03 1.70 4.70
C VAL A 62 -10.78 0.55 5.38
N LEU A 63 -10.42 -0.71 5.13
CA LEU A 63 -11.06 -1.88 5.76
C LEU A 63 -10.84 -1.97 7.27
N PHE A 64 -9.82 -1.29 7.82
CA PHE A 64 -9.63 -1.21 9.26
C PHE A 64 -10.73 -0.40 9.97
N PHE A 65 -11.43 0.52 9.29
CA PHE A 65 -12.54 1.26 9.90
C PHE A 65 -13.80 0.42 10.14
N PRO A 66 -14.34 -0.35 9.18
CA PRO A 66 -15.44 -1.26 9.46
C PRO A 66 -15.02 -2.43 10.38
N LEU A 67 -13.74 -2.84 10.37
CA LEU A 67 -13.20 -3.77 11.38
C LEU A 67 -13.20 -3.14 12.78
N ALA A 68 -12.76 -1.89 12.92
CA ALA A 68 -12.83 -1.15 14.18
C ALA A 68 -14.29 -1.05 14.67
N TRP A 69 -15.22 -0.76 13.77
CA TRP A 69 -16.64 -0.69 14.09
C TRP A 69 -17.21 -2.03 14.56
N SER A 70 -16.86 -3.13 13.88
CA SER A 70 -17.30 -4.48 14.26
C SER A 70 -16.63 -5.02 15.52
N ALA A 71 -15.52 -4.43 15.95
CA ALA A 71 -14.80 -4.76 17.18
C ALA A 71 -15.32 -4.05 18.44
N ARG A 72 -16.37 -3.22 18.34
CA ARG A 72 -17.06 -2.66 19.52
C ARG A 72 -17.66 -3.78 20.37
N GLU A 73 -17.94 -3.51 21.64
CA GLU A 73 -18.46 -4.52 22.59
C GLU A 73 -19.76 -5.19 22.13
N SER A 74 -20.61 -4.46 21.40
CA SER A 74 -21.86 -4.97 20.82
C SER A 74 -21.69 -5.49 19.38
N GLY A 75 -20.46 -5.65 18.92
CA GLY A 75 -20.13 -5.98 17.55
C GLY A 75 -20.16 -7.48 17.26
N SER A 76 -20.13 -7.84 15.98
CA SER A 76 -20.19 -9.23 15.52
C SER A 76 -18.80 -9.82 15.30
N ASN A 77 -18.50 -10.91 16.01
CA ASN A 77 -17.27 -11.69 15.83
C ASN A 77 -17.13 -12.21 14.40
N ALA A 78 -18.24 -12.59 13.75
CA ALA A 78 -18.24 -13.05 12.36
C ALA A 78 -17.82 -11.92 11.40
N SER A 79 -18.30 -10.69 11.63
CA SER A 79 -17.88 -9.53 10.84
C SER A 79 -16.41 -9.17 11.06
N GLN A 80 -15.92 -9.26 12.29
CA GLN A 80 -14.50 -9.04 12.58
C GLN A 80 -13.63 -10.04 11.83
N LEU A 81 -13.96 -11.34 11.90
CA LEU A 81 -13.23 -12.40 11.21
C LEU A 81 -13.25 -12.19 9.69
N PHE A 82 -14.41 -11.84 9.12
CA PHE A 82 -14.53 -11.54 7.70
C PHE A 82 -13.58 -10.42 7.26
N PHE A 83 -13.56 -9.30 7.99
CA PHE A 83 -12.68 -8.18 7.64
C PHE A 83 -11.21 -8.52 7.84
N LEU A 84 -10.85 -9.29 8.87
CA LEU A 84 -9.47 -9.77 9.06
C LEU A 84 -9.00 -10.64 7.88
N ILE A 85 -9.85 -11.58 7.43
CA ILE A 85 -9.56 -12.42 6.26
C ILE A 85 -9.42 -11.54 5.02
N LEU A 86 -10.34 -10.60 4.80
CA LEU A 86 -10.31 -9.72 3.64
C LEU A 86 -9.06 -8.83 3.62
N ILE A 87 -8.67 -8.24 4.76
CA ILE A 87 -7.42 -7.48 4.92
C ILE A 87 -6.21 -8.36 4.61
N THR A 88 -6.19 -9.60 5.10
CA THR A 88 -5.11 -10.56 4.85
C THR A 88 -5.00 -10.90 3.36
N LEU A 89 -6.13 -11.14 2.68
CA LEU A 89 -6.16 -11.39 1.24
C LEU A 89 -5.67 -10.18 0.44
N LEU A 90 -6.08 -8.96 0.83
CA LEU A 90 -5.56 -7.74 0.20
C LEU A 90 -4.06 -7.58 0.42
N PHE A 91 -3.56 -7.90 1.61
CA PHE A 91 -2.13 -7.87 1.91
C PHE A 91 -1.34 -8.82 1.01
N ILE A 92 -1.78 -10.08 0.89
CA ILE A 92 -1.17 -11.07 -0.02
C ILE A 92 -1.27 -10.61 -1.47
N SER A 93 -2.42 -10.07 -1.88
CA SER A 93 -2.59 -9.55 -3.25
C SER A 93 -1.57 -8.45 -3.58
N ASN A 94 -1.12 -7.69 -2.59
CA ASN A 94 -0.17 -6.60 -2.78
C ASN A 94 1.27 -7.08 -3.04
N VAL A 95 1.56 -8.37 -2.85
CA VAL A 95 2.88 -8.96 -3.17
C VAL A 95 3.12 -8.98 -4.67
N ILE A 96 2.10 -9.25 -5.48
CA ILE A 96 2.21 -9.36 -6.95
C ILE A 96 2.75 -8.06 -7.60
N PRO A 97 2.13 -6.87 -7.40
CA PRO A 97 2.65 -5.65 -8.00
C PRO A 97 4.05 -5.31 -7.47
N ARG A 98 4.35 -5.54 -6.18
CA ARG A 98 5.70 -5.34 -5.63
C ARG A 98 6.73 -6.20 -6.32
N HIS A 99 6.45 -7.48 -6.53
CA HIS A 99 7.35 -8.38 -7.23
C HIS A 99 7.59 -7.95 -8.69
N LYS A 100 6.54 -7.48 -9.38
CA LYS A 100 6.68 -6.93 -10.73
C LYS A 100 7.54 -5.67 -10.76
N VAL A 101 7.44 -4.79 -9.77
CA VAL A 101 8.33 -3.62 -9.65
C VAL A 101 9.78 -4.06 -9.44
N MET A 102 10.02 -4.99 -8.54
CA MET A 102 11.37 -5.52 -8.29
C MET A 102 12.00 -6.08 -9.57
N LYS A 103 11.23 -6.90 -10.32
CA LYS A 103 11.68 -7.44 -11.60
C LYS A 103 11.98 -6.35 -12.63
N LEU A 104 11.15 -5.32 -12.72
CA LEU A 104 11.35 -4.20 -13.65
C LEU A 104 12.62 -3.40 -13.31
N LEU A 105 12.92 -3.23 -12.02
CA LEU A 105 14.15 -2.58 -11.57
C LEU A 105 15.39 -3.44 -11.88
N GLU A 106 15.33 -4.74 -11.61
CA GLU A 106 16.41 -5.68 -11.95
C GLU A 106 16.72 -5.70 -13.45
N GLN A 107 15.68 -5.65 -14.30
CA GLN A 107 15.82 -5.59 -15.76
C GLN A 107 16.54 -4.33 -16.25
N ASN A 108 16.37 -3.21 -15.52
CA ASN A 108 16.97 -1.92 -15.84
C ASN A 108 18.21 -1.62 -14.96
N GLN A 109 18.78 -2.64 -14.30
CA GLN A 109 19.96 -2.53 -13.42
C GLN A 109 19.83 -1.50 -12.28
N LEU A 110 18.59 -1.17 -11.89
CA LEU A 110 18.29 -0.27 -10.80
C LEU A 110 18.17 -1.04 -9.48
N THR A 111 18.80 -0.53 -8.44
CA THR A 111 18.69 -1.10 -7.08
C THR A 111 17.61 -0.40 -6.25
N THR A 112 17.04 -1.11 -5.28
CA THR A 112 16.11 -0.52 -4.32
C THR A 112 16.73 0.60 -3.49
N GLN A 113 18.05 0.58 -3.29
CA GLN A 113 18.78 1.65 -2.61
C GLN A 113 18.84 2.92 -3.44
N GLU A 114 19.08 2.83 -4.74
CA GLU A 114 19.06 3.97 -5.66
C GLU A 114 17.66 4.59 -5.74
N MET A 115 16.62 3.76 -5.82
CA MET A 115 15.25 4.22 -5.77
C MET A 115 14.97 5.01 -4.48
N ARG A 116 15.42 4.51 -3.32
CA ARG A 116 15.28 5.21 -2.03
C ARG A 116 16.03 6.54 -2.00
N LYS A 117 17.25 6.61 -2.57
CA LYS A 117 18.01 7.87 -2.70
C LYS A 117 17.26 8.91 -3.53
N ARG A 118 16.53 8.46 -4.56
CA ARG A 118 15.65 9.29 -5.41
C ARG A 118 14.28 9.58 -4.78
N GLY A 119 14.09 9.23 -3.50
CA GLY A 119 12.86 9.48 -2.75
C GLY A 119 11.72 8.48 -3.03
N ILE A 120 12.00 7.41 -3.78
CA ILE A 120 11.05 6.36 -4.15
C ILE A 120 11.23 5.19 -3.19
N VAL A 121 10.20 4.90 -2.40
CA VAL A 121 10.26 3.80 -1.44
C VAL A 121 9.29 2.71 -1.84
N LEU A 122 9.86 1.52 -1.99
CA LEU A 122 9.24 0.26 -2.39
C LEU A 122 8.86 -0.57 -1.17
#